data_AF-A0A8S3KL84-F1
#
_entry.id   AF-A0A8S3KL84-F1
#
_cell.length_a   1.000
_cell.length_b   1.000
_cell.length_c   1.000
_cell.angle_alpha   90.00
_cell.angle_beta   90.00
_cell.angle_gamma   90.00
#
_symmetry.space_group_name_H-M   'P 1'
#
loop_
_entity.id
_entity.type
_entity.pdbx_description
1 polymer ?
#
loop_
_entity_poly.entity_id
_entity_poly.type
_entity_poly.pdbx_seq_one_letter_code
_entity_poly.pdbx_strand_id
1 'polypeptide(L)'
;QCNYRSESSTRLWSTDSIINETNIDSGSHVITKVPKRSDMAIWYSTLKDYVSWRLPDEGSVFIQSLITVFARTAWHYDLVTMVQCVRGLINLSRF
;
A
#
# COMPACT_ATOMS: atom_id res chain seq x y z
N GLN A 1 3.24 1.71 -20.57
CA GLN A 1 4.35 1.48 -19.63
C GLN A 1 4.08 2.32 -18.39
N CYS A 2 4.14 1.74 -17.18
CA CYS A 2 3.96 2.50 -15.93
C CYS A 2 5.21 3.37 -15.72
N ASN A 3 5.11 4.67 -16.02
CA ASN A 3 6.19 5.63 -15.75
C ASN A 3 5.99 6.21 -14.35
N TYR A 4 6.77 5.71 -13.40
CA TYR A 4 6.80 6.18 -12.02
C TYR A 4 7.56 7.51 -11.92
N ARG A 5 6.89 8.56 -11.43
CA ARG A 5 7.54 9.80 -10.96
C ARG A 5 7.41 9.83 -9.45
N SER A 6 8.54 9.72 -8.76
CA SER A 6 8.60 9.77 -7.30
C SER A 6 8.29 11.18 -6.82
N GLU A 7 7.14 11.36 -6.18
CA GLU A 7 6.94 12.49 -5.26
C GLU A 7 6.63 11.95 -3.87
N SER A 8 7.50 12.35 -2.94
CA SER A 8 7.65 11.88 -1.58
C SER A 8 6.45 12.25 -0.72
N SER A 9 5.53 11.31 -0.50
CA SER A 9 4.52 11.44 0.55
C SER A 9 5.13 10.96 1.86
N THR A 10 5.33 11.90 2.78
CA THR A 10 5.96 11.74 4.08
C THR A 10 5.27 10.66 4.92
N ARG A 11 6.03 9.62 5.26
CA ARG A 11 5.65 8.54 6.18
C ARG A 11 5.42 9.09 7.58
N LEU A 12 4.18 9.00 8.08
CA LEU A 12 3.86 9.03 9.51
C LEU A 12 3.39 7.64 9.93
N TRP A 13 4.33 6.74 10.21
CA TRP A 13 4.06 5.62 11.10
C TRP A 13 4.49 6.08 12.50
N SER A 14 3.53 6.37 13.37
CA SER A 14 3.84 6.68 14.76
C SER A 14 4.16 5.38 15.48
N THR A 15 5.42 5.15 15.85
CA THR A 15 5.79 4.17 16.87
C THR A 15 5.73 4.82 18.23
N ASP A 16 4.56 4.73 18.88
CA ASP A 16 4.51 4.92 20.32
C ASP A 16 4.79 3.57 20.99
N SER A 17 6.08 3.34 21.24
CA SER A 17 6.50 2.56 22.40
C SER A 17 7.56 3.39 23.13
N ILE A 18 7.10 4.12 24.14
CA ILE A 18 7.98 4.74 25.14
C ILE A 18 8.71 3.59 25.84
N ILE A 19 9.99 3.43 25.54
CA ILE A 19 10.92 2.59 26.31
C ILE A 19 11.79 3.54 27.13
N ASN A 20 11.43 3.70 28.41
CA ASN A 20 12.33 4.27 29.40
C ASN A 20 12.89 3.12 30.26
N GLU A 21 14.17 2.82 30.05
CA GLU A 21 15.24 2.66 31.06
C GLU A 21 16.33 1.64 30.63
N THR A 22 17.50 2.22 30.33
CA THR A 22 18.88 1.77 30.60
C THR A 22 19.22 0.27 30.69
N ASN A 23 19.81 -0.27 29.62
CA ASN A 23 21.15 -0.90 29.71
C ASN A 23 21.74 -1.13 28.31
N ILE A 24 22.99 -0.71 28.14
CA ILE A 24 23.81 -1.05 26.98
C ILE A 24 24.24 -2.51 27.18
N ASP A 25 23.80 -3.41 26.30
CA ASP A 25 24.55 -4.65 26.08
C ASP A 25 24.76 -4.84 24.58
N SER A 26 26.03 -4.75 24.20
CA SER A 26 26.50 -4.95 22.83
C SER A 26 26.62 -6.44 22.58
N GLY A 27 25.48 -7.09 22.30
CA GLY A 27 25.40 -8.53 22.06
C GLY A 27 24.26 -8.88 21.12
N SER A 28 24.58 -9.11 19.85
CA SER A 28 23.75 -9.72 18.80
C SER A 28 22.24 -9.70 19.04
N HIS A 29 21.58 -8.59 18.69
CA HIS A 29 20.11 -8.53 18.63
C HIS A 29 19.60 -9.46 17.52
N VAL A 30 19.42 -10.74 17.83
CA VAL A 30 18.49 -11.58 17.08
C VAL A 30 17.11 -10.99 17.36
N ILE A 31 16.53 -10.33 16.37
CA ILE A 31 15.17 -9.77 16.44
C ILE A 31 14.21 -10.98 16.54
N THR A 32 13.89 -11.42 17.76
CA THR A 32 13.08 -12.62 18.04
C THR A 32 11.58 -12.32 18.21
N LYS A 33 11.18 -11.03 18.23
CA LYS A 33 9.79 -10.64 18.48
C LYS A 33 9.22 -9.91 17.26
N VAL A 34 8.33 -10.60 16.55
CA VAL A 34 7.54 -10.04 15.46
C VAL A 34 6.26 -9.38 16.04
N PRO A 35 5.89 -8.15 15.62
CA PRO A 35 4.65 -7.51 16.08
C PRO A 35 3.39 -8.33 15.77
N LYS A 36 2.36 -8.23 16.61
CA LYS A 36 1.08 -8.95 16.45
C LYS A 36 0.32 -8.63 15.16
N ARG A 37 0.62 -7.49 14.52
CA ARG A 37 0.00 -7.03 13.26
C ARG A 37 1.08 -6.74 12.22
N SER A 38 2.00 -7.67 12.07
CA SER A 38 3.04 -7.68 11.04
C SER A 38 2.51 -8.33 9.75
N ASP A 39 3.24 -8.13 8.66
CA ASP A 39 3.06 -8.82 7.38
C ASP A 39 1.68 -8.65 6.72
N MET A 40 1.00 -7.54 7.02
CA MET A 40 -0.28 -7.17 6.40
C MET A 40 -0.12 -5.96 5.48
N ALA A 41 -0.71 -6.04 4.30
CA ALA A 41 -0.92 -4.89 3.41
C ALA A 41 -2.42 -4.67 3.21
N ILE A 42 -2.88 -3.44 3.43
CA ILE A 42 -4.28 -3.04 3.23
C ILE A 42 -4.29 -1.92 2.21
N TRP A 43 -5.03 -2.13 1.11
CA TRP A 43 -5.26 -1.12 0.10
C TRP A 43 -6.74 -0.78 0.05
N TYR A 44 -7.04 0.49 0.30
CA TYR A 44 -8.39 1.03 0.21
C TYR A 44 -8.67 1.54 -1.19
N SER A 45 -9.92 1.42 -1.64
CA SER A 45 -10.36 1.93 -2.94
C SER A 45 -10.37 3.46 -3.02
N THR A 46 -10.51 4.12 -1.88
CA THR A 46 -10.58 5.58 -1.76
C THR A 46 -10.00 6.02 -0.42
N LEU A 47 -9.77 7.33 -0.28
CA LEU A 47 -9.31 7.93 0.96
C LEU A 47 -10.41 7.89 2.02
N LYS A 48 -10.01 7.99 3.29
CA LYS A 48 -10.96 8.17 4.39
C LYS A 48 -11.86 9.38 4.09
N ASP A 49 -13.16 9.24 4.35
CA ASP A 49 -14.20 10.25 4.15
C ASP A 49 -14.55 10.55 2.67
N TYR A 50 -14.06 9.73 1.72
CA TYR A 50 -14.45 9.79 0.31
C TYR A 50 -15.33 8.60 -0.10
N VAL A 51 -16.09 8.77 -1.17
CA VAL A 51 -16.90 7.71 -1.77
C VAL A 51 -16.03 6.78 -2.61
N SER A 52 -16.35 5.49 -2.57
CA SER A 52 -15.78 4.47 -3.44
C SER A 52 -16.74 4.19 -4.60
N TRP A 53 -16.38 4.60 -5.81
CA TRP A 53 -17.26 4.52 -6.97
C TRP A 53 -17.47 3.10 -7.52
N ARG A 54 -18.69 2.86 -8.00
CA ARG A 54 -19.13 1.61 -8.64
C ARG A 54 -20.00 1.97 -9.86
N LEU A 55 -19.68 1.37 -11.00
CA LEU A 55 -20.52 1.42 -12.19
C LEU A 55 -21.59 0.31 -12.09
N PRO A 56 -22.86 0.59 -12.42
CA PRO A 56 -23.95 -0.38 -12.27
C PRO A 56 -23.67 -1.73 -12.96
N ASP A 57 -23.17 -1.68 -14.19
CA ASP A 57 -23.00 -2.88 -15.03
C ASP A 57 -21.58 -3.47 -14.95
N GLU A 58 -20.57 -2.67 -14.61
CA GLU A 58 -19.16 -3.08 -14.65
C GLU A 58 -18.57 -3.34 -13.26
N GLY A 59 -19.24 -2.92 -12.20
CA GLY A 59 -18.80 -3.11 -10.82
C GLY A 59 -17.87 -2.01 -10.31
N SER A 60 -17.06 -2.32 -9.29
CA SER A 60 -16.23 -1.31 -8.63
C SER A 60 -15.06 -0.87 -9.51
N VAL A 61 -14.92 0.43 -9.70
CA VAL A 61 -13.81 1.05 -10.45
C VAL A 61 -12.45 0.56 -9.94
N PHE A 62 -12.30 0.48 -8.62
CA PHE A 62 -11.07 0.03 -7.98
C PHE A 62 -10.77 -1.44 -8.31
N ILE A 63 -11.77 -2.33 -8.19
CA ILE A 63 -11.59 -3.76 -8.46
C ILE A 63 -11.31 -4.03 -9.94
N GLN A 64 -12.01 -3.34 -10.85
CA GLN A 64 -11.74 -3.45 -12.28
C GLN A 64 -10.29 -3.05 -12.62
N SER A 65 -9.83 -1.92 -12.05
CA SER A 65 -8.48 -1.43 -12.23
C SER A 65 -7.44 -2.37 -11.62
N LEU A 66 -7.72 -2.90 -10.43
CA LEU A 66 -6.88 -3.87 -9.73
C LEU A 66 -6.67 -5.12 -10.59
N ILE A 67 -7.74 -5.75 -11.08
CA ILE A 67 -7.67 -6.95 -11.91
C ILE A 67 -6.92 -6.66 -13.21
N THR A 68 -7.22 -5.53 -13.86
CA THR A 68 -6.58 -5.14 -15.13
C THR A 68 -5.07 -4.99 -14.99
N VAL A 69 -4.61 -4.34 -13.92
CA VAL A 69 -3.17 -4.19 -13.66
C VAL A 69 -2.56 -5.54 -13.29
N PHE A 70 -3.16 -6.24 -12.32
CA PHE A 70 -2.59 -7.50 -11.82
C PHE A 70 -2.45 -8.55 -12.93
N ALA A 71 -3.46 -8.70 -13.79
CA ALA A 71 -3.41 -9.62 -14.92
C ALA A 71 -2.27 -9.31 -15.91
N ARG A 72 -1.87 -8.05 -16.03
CA ARG A 72 -0.83 -7.61 -16.98
C ARG A 72 0.57 -7.55 -16.38
N THR A 73 0.68 -7.34 -15.08
CA THR A 73 1.95 -6.93 -14.45
C THR A 73 2.42 -7.84 -13.32
N ALA A 74 1.62 -8.83 -12.88
CA ALA A 74 1.96 -9.67 -11.73
C ALA A 74 3.29 -10.43 -11.85
N TRP A 75 3.72 -10.74 -13.08
CA TRP A 75 4.97 -11.47 -13.33
C TRP A 75 6.22 -10.57 -13.32
N HIS A 76 6.06 -9.25 -13.28
CA HIS A 76 7.14 -8.30 -13.54
C HIS A 76 7.36 -7.28 -12.43
N TYR A 77 6.38 -7.09 -11.55
CA TYR A 77 6.40 -6.01 -10.56
C TYR A 77 5.94 -6.52 -9.20
N ASP A 78 6.45 -5.90 -8.13
CA ASP A 78 6.00 -6.15 -6.77
C ASP A 78 4.62 -5.51 -6.51
N LEU A 79 3.97 -5.94 -5.42
CA LEU A 79 2.61 -5.50 -5.07
C LEU A 79 2.49 -3.98 -4.89
N VAL A 80 3.51 -3.31 -4.34
CA VAL A 80 3.47 -1.86 -4.11
C VAL A 80 3.49 -1.13 -5.45
N THR A 81 4.38 -1.55 -6.36
CA THR A 81 4.44 -1.00 -7.71
C THR A 81 3.15 -1.25 -8.49
N MET A 82 2.58 -2.45 -8.38
CA MET A 82 1.30 -2.78 -9.03
C MET A 82 0.15 -1.88 -8.53
N VAL A 83 0.05 -1.66 -7.22
CA VAL A 83 -1.00 -0.79 -6.65
C VAL A 83 -0.81 0.69 -7.05
N GLN A 84 0.43 1.15 -7.22
CA GLN A 84 0.69 2.47 -7.79
C GLN A 84 0.19 2.58 -9.24
N CYS A 85 0.38 1.54 -10.06
CA CYS A 85 -0.20 1.49 -11.42
C CYS A 85 -1.74 1.50 -11.36
N VAL A 86 -2.37 0.82 -10.39
CA VAL A 86 -3.85 0.87 -10.20
C VAL A 86 -4.32 2.29 -9.93
N ARG A 87 -3.66 3.01 -9.01
CA ARG A 87 -3.96 4.42 -8.73
C ARG A 87 -3.82 5.27 -9.99
N GLY A 88 -2.77 5.05 -10.78
CA GLY A 88 -2.56 5.74 -12.06
C GLY A 88 -3.69 5.46 -13.05
N LEU A 89 -4.14 4.21 -13.15
CA LEU A 89 -5.24 3.82 -14.04
C LEU A 89 -6.56 4.50 -13.63
N ILE A 90 -6.88 4.50 -12.33
CA ILE A 90 -8.09 5.15 -11.79
C ILE A 90 -8.07 6.66 -12.06
N ASN A 91 -6.92 7.32 -11.91
CA ASN A 91 -6.79 8.76 -12.18
C ASN A 91 -6.96 9.12 -13.66
N LEU A 92 -6.69 8.18 -14.57
CA LEU A 92 -6.83 8.38 -16.02
C LEU A 92 -8.23 8.07 -16.52
N SER A 93 -8.93 7.12 -15.89
CA SER A 93 -10.37 6.94 -16.07
C SER A 93 -11.10 8.15 -15.46
N ARG A 94 -11.35 9.16 -16.27
CA ARG A 94 -12.24 10.27 -15.88
C ARG A 94 -13.64 9.69 -15.62
N PHE A 95 -14.11 9.83 -14.39
CA PHE A 95 -15.51 9.65 -13.99
C PHE A 95 -16.17 11.01 -13.85
#